data_AF-A0ABD4TK85-F1
#
_entry.id   AF-A0ABD4TK85-F1
#
_cell.length_a   1.000
_cell.length_b   1.000
_cell.length_c   1.000
_cell.angle_alpha   90.00
_cell.angle_beta   90.00
_cell.angle_gamma   90.00
#
_symmetry.space_group_name_H-M   'P 1'
#
loop_
_entity.id
_entity.type
_entity.pdbx_description
1 polymer ?
#
loop_
_entity_poly.entity_id
_entity_poly.type
_entity_poly.pdbx_seq_one_letter_code
_entity_poly.pdbx_strand_id
1 'polypeptide(L)'
;MGGDDIDPLFNDCTQALSAHRASLDNYLLVYTIGIDLWNVELAGDTPNPRTLRTQIAREEAFLTELSDKHWGLTLSVGRFSDYSKNLEGSRGEWASGIARDLRVYDEEMWNVQNTFKGRLGSLAQYVDLVESGNGKTAEALSYLESANRLSADAGNAIARADAARASAESLYADAPFPKVHLL
;
A
#
# COMPACT_ATOMS: atom_id res chain seq x y z
N MET A 1 -3.04 -12.60 -35.48
CA MET A 1 -3.39 -13.55 -34.41
C MET A 1 -2.68 -13.01 -33.17
N GLY A 2 -3.27 -12.29 -32.23
CA GLY A 2 -4.68 -12.16 -31.85
C GLY A 2 -4.99 -13.07 -30.67
N GLY A 3 -4.81 -12.56 -29.43
CA GLY A 3 -5.26 -13.18 -28.18
C GLY A 3 -4.16 -13.87 -27.35
N ASP A 4 -3.90 -13.31 -26.17
CA ASP A 4 -3.42 -13.96 -24.93
C ASP A 4 -2.02 -14.62 -24.89
N ASP A 5 -0.97 -13.83 -25.12
CA ASP A 5 0.44 -14.17 -24.82
C ASP A 5 0.85 -13.82 -23.36
N ILE A 6 -0.10 -13.78 -22.42
CA ILE A 6 0.16 -13.47 -21.01
C ILE A 6 0.11 -14.75 -20.18
N ASP A 7 1.20 -15.02 -19.47
CA ASP A 7 1.33 -16.06 -18.46
C ASP A 7 0.23 -15.91 -17.39
N PRO A 8 -0.62 -16.91 -17.17
CA PRO A 8 -1.69 -16.87 -16.17
C PRO A 8 -1.22 -16.47 -14.77
N LEU A 9 -0.06 -16.93 -14.30
CA LEU A 9 0.44 -16.54 -12.97
C LEU A 9 0.90 -15.08 -12.93
N PHE A 10 1.53 -14.59 -13.99
CA PHE A 10 1.88 -13.17 -14.08
C PHE A 10 0.63 -12.28 -14.21
N ASN A 11 -0.39 -12.73 -14.95
CA ASN A 11 -1.67 -12.05 -15.04
C ASN A 11 -2.37 -12.00 -13.68
N ASP A 12 -2.43 -13.11 -12.95
CA ASP A 12 -3.00 -13.18 -11.59
C ASP A 12 -2.27 -12.22 -10.63
N CYS A 13 -0.95 -12.14 -10.71
CA CYS A 13 -0.17 -11.14 -9.97
C CYS A 13 -0.59 -9.72 -10.38
N THR A 14 -0.57 -9.41 -11.67
CA THR A 14 -0.88 -8.05 -12.17
C THR A 14 -2.30 -7.61 -11.78
N GLN A 15 -3.27 -8.52 -11.82
CA GLN A 15 -4.63 -8.27 -11.36
C GLN A 15 -4.68 -8.01 -9.86
N ALA A 16 -4.02 -8.83 -9.04
CA ALA A 16 -3.98 -8.65 -7.59
C ALA A 16 -3.25 -7.35 -7.18
N LEU A 17 -2.11 -7.05 -7.82
CA LEU A 17 -1.38 -5.78 -7.64
C LEU A 17 -2.27 -4.58 -7.99
N SER A 18 -2.97 -4.64 -9.12
CA SER A 18 -3.86 -3.56 -9.57
C SER A 18 -5.08 -3.40 -8.65
N ALA A 19 -5.68 -4.49 -8.18
CA ALA A 19 -6.79 -4.45 -7.23
C ALA A 19 -6.37 -3.84 -5.89
N HIS A 20 -5.19 -4.24 -5.38
CA HIS A 20 -4.60 -3.65 -4.18
C HIS A 20 -4.31 -2.16 -4.37
N ARG A 21 -3.65 -1.78 -5.47
CA ARG A 21 -3.28 -0.39 -5.76
C ARG A 21 -4.51 0.51 -5.94
N ALA A 22 -5.54 0.04 -6.65
CA ALA A 22 -6.78 0.78 -6.82
C ALA A 22 -7.50 1.03 -5.48
N SER A 23 -7.46 0.06 -4.56
CA SER A 23 -7.96 0.26 -3.19
C SER A 23 -7.21 1.39 -2.49
N LEU A 24 -5.88 1.37 -2.59
CA LEU A 24 -5.01 2.36 -1.98
C LEU A 24 -5.21 3.75 -2.60
N ASP A 25 -5.33 3.86 -3.92
CA ASP A 25 -5.57 5.14 -4.60
C ASP A 25 -6.92 5.75 -4.22
N ASN A 26 -7.97 4.93 -4.12
CA ASN A 26 -9.28 5.38 -3.64
C ASN A 26 -9.18 5.94 -2.21
N TYR A 27 -8.34 5.36 -1.36
CA TYR A 27 -8.08 5.91 -0.03
C TYR A 27 -7.29 7.22 -0.09
N LEU A 28 -6.18 7.26 -0.83
CA LEU A 28 -5.35 8.47 -0.92
C LEU A 28 -6.12 9.67 -1.49
N LEU A 29 -7.05 9.43 -2.43
CA LEU A 29 -7.91 10.46 -3.01
C LEU A 29 -8.95 11.00 -2.00
N VAL A 30 -9.34 10.21 -1.01
CA VAL A 30 -10.34 10.57 0.01
C VAL A 30 -9.70 11.08 1.31
N TYR A 31 -8.46 10.68 1.63
CA TYR A 31 -7.84 10.86 2.95
C TYR A 31 -6.59 11.75 2.98
N THR A 32 -6.63 12.90 2.31
CA THR A 32 -5.73 14.05 2.55
C THR A 32 -5.90 14.67 3.96
N ILE A 33 -6.71 14.08 4.83
CA ILE A 33 -7.10 14.62 6.14
C ILE A 33 -5.92 14.83 7.10
N GLY A 34 -4.80 14.10 6.95
CA GLY A 34 -3.57 14.41 7.71
C GLY A 34 -3.00 15.81 7.38
N ILE A 35 -3.13 16.22 6.11
CA ILE A 35 -2.78 17.56 5.65
C ILE A 35 -3.85 18.58 6.08
N ASP A 36 -5.14 18.19 6.06
CA ASP A 36 -6.22 19.10 6.49
C ASP A 36 -6.26 19.34 7.99
N LEU A 37 -5.93 18.37 8.86
CA LEU A 37 -5.90 18.57 10.31
C LEU A 37 -4.87 19.64 10.72
N TRP A 38 -3.69 19.61 10.09
CA TRP A 38 -2.65 20.62 10.29
C TRP A 38 -3.11 21.99 9.77
N ASN A 39 -3.82 22.02 8.63
CA ASN A 39 -4.40 23.26 8.09
C ASN A 39 -5.56 23.82 8.94
N VAL A 40 -6.40 22.96 9.52
CA VAL A 40 -7.51 23.34 10.40
C VAL A 40 -6.97 23.94 11.70
N GLU A 41 -5.93 23.34 12.30
CA GLU A 41 -5.31 23.90 13.50
C GLU A 41 -4.53 25.21 13.21
N LEU A 42 -3.82 25.30 12.08
CA LEU A 42 -3.15 26.54 11.65
C LEU A 42 -4.14 27.68 11.34
N ALA A 43 -5.36 27.34 10.89
CA ALA A 43 -6.44 28.31 10.69
C ALA A 43 -7.05 28.82 12.02
N GLY A 44 -6.68 28.22 13.17
CA GLY A 44 -7.19 28.58 14.49
C GLY A 44 -8.55 27.95 14.83
N ASP A 45 -9.08 27.09 13.96
CA ASP A 45 -10.32 26.37 14.18
C ASP A 45 -10.08 25.13 15.05
N THR A 46 -10.89 24.95 16.09
CA THR A 46 -10.86 23.71 16.87
C THR A 46 -11.48 22.59 16.04
N PRO A 47 -10.75 21.49 15.74
CA PRO A 47 -11.29 20.37 14.99
C PRO A 47 -12.53 19.78 15.69
N ASN A 48 -13.59 19.51 14.94
CA ASN A 48 -14.80 18.88 15.50
C ASN A 48 -14.51 17.39 15.83
N PRO A 49 -14.53 16.97 17.11
CA PRO A 49 -14.16 15.61 17.49
C PRO A 49 -15.04 14.53 16.86
N ARG A 50 -16.33 14.83 16.66
CA ARG A 50 -17.27 13.90 16.01
C ARG A 50 -16.89 13.62 14.56
N THR A 51 -16.42 14.64 13.85
CA THR A 51 -15.92 14.50 12.48
C THR A 51 -14.67 13.63 12.46
N LEU A 52 -13.73 13.87 13.38
CA LEU A 52 -12.49 13.09 13.49
C LEU A 52 -12.76 11.62 13.82
N ARG A 53 -13.64 11.31 14.78
CA ARG A 53 -14.05 9.94 15.08
C ARG A 53 -14.67 9.24 13.88
N THR A 54 -15.52 9.94 13.13
CA THR A 54 -16.14 9.39 11.91
C THR A 54 -15.09 9.06 10.86
N GLN A 55 -14.05 9.88 10.73
CA GLN A 55 -12.95 9.64 9.82
C GLN A 55 -12.11 8.44 10.28
N ILE A 56 -11.70 8.39 11.54
CA ILE A 56 -10.98 7.24 12.13
C ILE A 56 -11.72 5.93 11.83
N ALA A 57 -13.02 5.87 12.12
CA ALA A 57 -13.83 4.67 11.87
C ALA A 57 -13.87 4.25 10.38
N ARG A 58 -13.86 5.21 9.45
CA ARG A 58 -13.81 4.91 8.02
C ARG A 58 -12.42 4.45 7.58
N GLU A 59 -11.36 5.04 8.14
CA GLU A 59 -9.99 4.60 7.88
C GLU A 59 -9.75 3.18 8.42
N GLU A 60 -10.31 2.83 9.58
CA GLU A 60 -10.32 1.46 10.13
C GLU A 60 -10.98 0.46 9.18
N ALA A 61 -12.16 0.80 8.67
CA ALA A 61 -12.88 -0.02 7.71
C ALA A 61 -12.06 -0.21 6.42
N PHE A 62 -11.45 0.87 5.91
CA PHE A 62 -10.55 0.81 4.77
C PHE A 62 -9.35 -0.11 5.03
N LEU A 63 -8.68 0.00 6.18
CA LEU A 63 -7.51 -0.83 6.48
C LEU A 63 -7.86 -2.32 6.60
N THR A 64 -9.09 -2.62 6.97
CA THR A 64 -9.62 -3.99 6.94
C THR A 64 -9.76 -4.48 5.50
N GLU A 65 -10.42 -3.71 4.63
CA GLU A 65 -10.56 -4.05 3.19
C GLU A 65 -9.19 -4.16 2.49
N LEU A 66 -8.28 -3.23 2.77
CA LEU A 66 -6.93 -3.25 2.22
C LEU A 66 -6.19 -4.53 2.65
N SER A 67 -6.37 -4.96 3.90
CA SER A 67 -5.77 -6.20 4.40
C SER A 67 -6.25 -7.43 3.64
N ASP A 68 -7.54 -7.50 3.31
CA ASP A 68 -8.11 -8.64 2.56
C ASP A 68 -7.55 -8.69 1.14
N LYS A 69 -7.42 -7.53 0.49
CA LYS A 69 -6.77 -7.43 -0.83
C LYS A 69 -5.29 -7.76 -0.77
N HIS A 70 -4.62 -7.38 0.32
CA HIS A 70 -3.20 -7.68 0.53
C HIS A 70 -2.98 -9.19 0.64
N TRP A 71 -3.85 -9.92 1.34
CA TRP A 71 -3.78 -11.39 1.35
C TRP A 71 -3.88 -12.02 -0.04
N GLY A 72 -4.78 -11.50 -0.89
CA GLY A 72 -4.89 -11.94 -2.28
C GLY A 72 -3.62 -11.66 -3.08
N LEU A 73 -3.03 -10.48 -2.89
CA LEU A 73 -1.73 -10.10 -3.47
C LEU A 73 -0.60 -11.06 -3.04
N THR A 74 -0.40 -11.24 -1.74
CA THR A 74 0.65 -12.11 -1.18
C THR A 74 0.52 -13.55 -1.72
N LEU A 75 -0.72 -14.06 -1.85
CA LEU A 75 -0.97 -15.38 -2.42
C LEU A 75 -0.54 -15.48 -3.89
N SER A 76 -0.91 -14.50 -4.72
CA SER A 76 -0.53 -14.47 -6.14
C SER A 76 0.99 -14.36 -6.31
N VAL A 77 1.64 -13.45 -5.55
CA VAL A 77 3.09 -13.27 -5.54
C VAL A 77 3.81 -14.54 -5.09
N GLY A 78 3.29 -15.21 -4.07
CA GLY A 78 3.80 -16.50 -3.58
C GLY A 78 3.76 -17.58 -4.66
N ARG A 79 2.64 -17.72 -5.37
CA ARG A 79 2.49 -18.71 -6.47
C ARG A 79 3.46 -18.46 -7.62
N PHE A 80 3.60 -17.21 -8.06
CA PHE A 80 4.58 -16.87 -9.11
C PHE A 80 6.01 -17.15 -8.65
N SER A 81 6.31 -16.84 -7.38
CA SER A 81 7.63 -17.09 -6.81
C SER A 81 7.96 -18.58 -6.66
N ASP A 82 6.97 -19.43 -6.41
CA ASP A 82 7.18 -20.88 -6.35
C ASP A 82 7.34 -21.47 -7.74
N TYR A 83 6.57 -20.96 -8.71
CA TYR A 83 6.76 -21.29 -10.13
C TYR A 83 8.17 -20.94 -10.62
N SER A 84 8.67 -19.74 -10.29
CA SER A 84 10.00 -19.30 -10.74
C SER A 84 11.14 -20.21 -10.26
N LYS A 85 10.99 -20.85 -9.10
CA LYS A 85 11.96 -21.81 -8.55
C LYS A 85 12.00 -23.14 -9.30
N ASN A 86 10.93 -23.49 -10.01
CA ASN A 86 10.84 -24.73 -10.80
C ASN A 86 11.42 -24.56 -12.21
N LEU A 87 11.84 -23.36 -12.58
CA LEU A 87 12.42 -23.05 -13.87
C LEU A 87 13.95 -23.08 -13.78
N GLU A 88 14.59 -23.59 -14.83
CA GLU A 88 16.04 -23.70 -14.91
C GLU A 88 16.64 -22.80 -16.01
N GLY A 89 17.96 -22.61 -15.94
CA GLY A 89 18.72 -21.82 -16.90
C GLY A 89 18.29 -20.35 -16.97
N SER A 90 18.53 -19.71 -18.12
CA SER A 90 18.23 -18.28 -18.33
C SER A 90 16.75 -17.93 -18.13
N ARG A 91 15.85 -18.91 -18.26
CA ARG A 91 14.41 -18.74 -18.01
C ARG A 91 14.11 -18.64 -16.52
N GLY A 92 14.74 -19.48 -15.70
CA GLY A 92 14.64 -19.42 -14.25
C GLY A 92 15.26 -18.15 -13.66
N GLU A 93 16.40 -17.70 -14.19
CA GLU A 93 17.04 -16.45 -13.78
C GLU A 93 16.14 -15.23 -14.03
N TRP A 94 15.57 -15.13 -15.23
CA TRP A 94 14.60 -14.08 -15.57
C TRP A 94 13.36 -14.10 -14.67
N ALA A 95 12.73 -15.27 -14.52
CA ALA A 95 11.52 -15.41 -13.70
C ALA A 95 11.81 -15.08 -12.23
N SER A 96 12.99 -15.44 -11.73
CA SER A 96 13.43 -15.11 -10.36
C SER A 96 13.65 -13.62 -10.16
N GLY A 97 14.12 -12.89 -11.19
CA GLY A 97 14.21 -11.43 -11.17
C GLY A 97 12.84 -10.77 -11.00
N ILE A 98 11.86 -11.21 -11.77
CA ILE A 98 10.47 -10.73 -11.66
C ILE A 98 9.89 -11.08 -10.29
N ALA A 99 10.05 -12.33 -9.84
CA ALA A 99 9.54 -12.79 -8.55
C ALA A 99 10.12 -11.97 -7.38
N ARG A 100 11.41 -11.62 -7.44
CA ARG A 100 12.05 -10.75 -6.46
C ARG A 100 11.38 -9.38 -6.42
N ASP A 101 11.18 -8.75 -7.58
CA ASP A 101 10.60 -7.40 -7.64
C ASP A 101 9.12 -7.41 -7.20
N LEU A 102 8.36 -8.46 -7.54
CA LEU A 102 7.00 -8.65 -7.04
C LEU A 102 6.93 -8.85 -5.51
N ARG A 103 7.91 -9.54 -4.91
CA ARG A 103 8.03 -9.64 -3.44
C ARG A 103 8.36 -8.32 -2.79
N VAL A 104 9.23 -7.51 -3.40
CA VAL A 104 9.51 -6.15 -2.90
C VAL A 104 8.23 -5.32 -2.91
N TYR A 105 7.40 -5.41 -3.96
CA TYR A 105 6.09 -4.75 -3.97
C TYR A 105 5.20 -5.21 -2.80
N ASP A 106 5.08 -6.53 -2.59
CA ASP A 106 4.29 -7.13 -1.51
C ASP A 106 4.76 -6.63 -0.13
N GLU A 107 6.06 -6.73 0.16
CA GLU A 107 6.66 -6.26 1.41
C GLU A 107 6.45 -4.76 1.66
N GLU A 108 6.64 -3.92 0.63
CA GLU A 108 6.43 -2.48 0.76
C GLU A 108 4.95 -2.13 0.97
N MET A 109 4.03 -2.83 0.32
CA MET A 109 2.60 -2.64 0.54
C MET A 109 2.17 -3.10 1.95
N TRP A 110 2.80 -4.13 2.50
CA TRP A 110 2.61 -4.52 3.90
C TRP A 110 3.09 -3.41 4.85
N ASN A 111 4.25 -2.81 4.55
CA ASN A 111 4.78 -1.69 5.30
C ASN A 111 3.86 -0.47 5.25
N VAL A 112 3.25 -0.18 4.09
CA VAL A 112 2.25 0.89 3.95
C VAL A 112 1.07 0.65 4.89
N GLN A 113 0.52 -0.58 4.90
CA GLN A 113 -0.62 -0.92 5.75
C GLN A 113 -0.28 -0.76 7.24
N ASN A 114 0.89 -1.24 7.68
CA ASN A 114 1.32 -1.08 9.08
C ASN A 114 1.56 0.37 9.46
N THR A 115 2.13 1.15 8.54
CA THR A 115 2.34 2.59 8.71
C THR A 115 1.01 3.31 8.89
N PHE A 116 0.00 2.99 8.09
CA PHE A 116 -1.34 3.55 8.26
C PHE A 116 -2.02 3.14 9.56
N LYS A 117 -1.86 1.89 10.01
CA LYS A 117 -2.34 1.47 11.35
C LYS A 117 -1.69 2.32 12.45
N GLY A 118 -0.37 2.56 12.37
CA GLY A 118 0.35 3.43 13.30
C GLY A 118 -0.15 4.89 13.25
N ARG A 119 -0.40 5.41 12.05
CA ARG A 119 -0.93 6.77 11.83
C ARG A 119 -2.30 6.90 12.49
N LEU A 120 -3.18 5.94 12.24
CA LEU A 120 -4.52 5.88 12.82
C LEU A 120 -4.47 5.82 14.35
N GLY A 121 -3.57 5.02 14.93
CA GLY A 121 -3.36 4.99 16.38
C GLY A 121 -2.93 6.34 16.95
N SER A 122 -2.04 7.05 16.25
CA SER A 122 -1.62 8.41 16.64
C SER A 122 -2.79 9.40 16.56
N LEU A 123 -3.61 9.32 15.51
CA LEU A 123 -4.81 10.17 15.37
C LEU A 123 -5.85 9.90 16.45
N ALA A 124 -6.05 8.65 16.85
CA ALA A 124 -6.95 8.30 17.95
C ALA A 124 -6.51 8.93 19.28
N GLN A 125 -5.22 8.84 19.62
CA GLN A 125 -4.67 9.47 20.83
C GLN A 125 -4.81 10.99 20.79
N TYR A 126 -4.60 11.61 19.63
CA TYR A 126 -4.84 13.03 19.44
C TYR A 126 -6.32 13.39 19.69
N VAL A 127 -7.26 12.63 19.14
CA VAL A 127 -8.70 12.86 19.34
C VAL A 127 -9.11 12.77 20.81
N ASP A 128 -8.60 11.77 21.55
CA ASP A 128 -8.88 11.62 22.98
C ASP A 128 -8.44 12.86 23.78
N LEU A 129 -7.31 13.46 23.41
CA LEU A 129 -6.81 14.70 24.01
C LEU A 129 -7.66 15.91 23.61
N VAL A 130 -8.07 16.03 22.34
CA VAL A 130 -8.97 17.10 21.88
C VAL A 130 -10.28 17.05 22.66
N GLU A 131 -10.87 15.88 22.85
CA GLU A 131 -12.11 15.69 23.60
C GLU A 131 -11.99 16.02 25.09
N SER A 132 -10.79 15.83 25.64
CA SER A 132 -10.47 16.20 27.02
C SER A 132 -10.13 17.70 27.18
N GLY A 133 -10.23 18.49 26.10
CA GLY A 133 -9.87 19.92 26.10
C GLY A 133 -8.37 20.20 26.02
N ASN A 134 -7.57 19.16 25.77
CA ASN A 134 -6.10 19.20 25.74
C ASN A 134 -5.51 19.18 24.32
N GLY A 135 -6.30 19.49 23.28
CA GLY A 135 -5.87 19.42 21.88
C GLY A 135 -4.67 20.30 21.51
N LYS A 136 -4.36 21.34 22.30
CA LYS A 136 -3.24 22.27 22.08
C LYS A 136 -2.01 21.97 22.93
N THR A 137 -2.00 20.87 23.68
CA THR A 137 -0.83 20.50 24.50
C THR A 137 0.30 20.00 23.61
N ALA A 138 1.53 20.06 24.13
CA ALA A 138 2.70 19.48 23.44
C ALA A 138 2.50 17.98 23.14
N GLU A 139 1.79 17.27 24.02
CA GLU A 139 1.44 15.87 23.84
C GLU A 139 0.51 15.65 22.63
N ALA A 140 -0.57 16.42 22.53
CA ALA A 140 -1.49 16.35 21.39
C ALA A 140 -0.77 16.66 20.07
N LEU A 141 0.06 17.70 20.05
CA LEU A 141 0.86 18.07 18.88
C LEU A 141 1.85 16.96 18.48
N SER A 142 2.44 16.26 19.45
CA SER A 142 3.36 15.15 19.16
C SER A 142 2.67 13.97 18.46
N TYR A 143 1.39 13.72 18.76
CA TYR A 143 0.61 12.69 18.08
C TYR A 143 0.28 13.09 16.63
N LEU A 144 -0.01 14.38 16.39
CA LEU A 144 -0.18 14.89 15.01
C LEU A 144 1.12 14.80 14.21
N GLU A 145 2.25 15.19 14.80
CA GLU A 145 3.56 15.07 14.16
C GLU A 145 3.91 13.61 13.84
N SER A 146 3.62 12.69 14.77
CA SER A 146 3.78 11.24 14.55
C SER A 146 2.92 10.76 13.37
N ALA A 147 1.64 11.13 13.33
CA ALA A 147 0.73 10.78 12.24
C ALA A 147 1.22 11.32 10.88
N ASN A 148 1.78 12.53 10.85
CA ASN A 148 2.34 13.14 9.65
C ASN A 148 3.62 12.43 9.19
N ARG A 149 4.53 12.11 10.11
CA ARG A 149 5.75 11.36 9.79
C ARG A 149 5.40 9.99 9.20
N LEU A 150 4.45 9.30 9.80
CA LEU A 150 3.95 8.01 9.30
C LEU A 150 3.31 8.18 7.91
N SER A 151 2.57 9.26 7.66
CA SER A 151 2.04 9.54 6.32
C SER A 151 3.17 9.65 5.27
N ALA A 152 4.26 10.34 5.60
CA ALA A 152 5.42 10.47 4.73
C ALA A 152 6.16 9.12 4.52
N ASP A 153 6.32 8.33 5.58
CA ASP A 153 6.93 6.99 5.51
C ASP A 153 6.12 6.06 4.59
N ALA A 154 4.78 6.12 4.66
CA ALA A 154 3.90 5.40 3.76
C ALA A 154 4.09 5.86 2.30
N GLY A 155 4.17 7.17 2.05
CA GLY A 155 4.44 7.71 0.72
C GLY A 155 5.75 7.20 0.12
N ASN A 156 6.80 7.11 0.93
CA ASN A 156 8.09 6.56 0.51
C ASN A 156 8.01 5.05 0.20
N ALA A 157 7.27 4.28 0.99
CA ALA A 157 7.05 2.86 0.73
C ALA A 157 6.25 2.62 -0.55
N ILE A 158 5.21 3.43 -0.80
CA ILE A 158 4.43 3.39 -2.04
C ILE A 158 5.34 3.64 -3.25
N ALA A 159 6.22 4.65 -3.19
CA ALA A 159 7.14 4.94 -4.29
C ALA A 159 8.11 3.77 -4.58
N ARG A 160 8.61 3.09 -3.53
CA ARG A 160 9.46 1.90 -3.70
C ARG A 160 8.68 0.73 -4.29
N ALA A 161 7.44 0.51 -3.85
CA ALA A 161 6.57 -0.50 -4.41
C ALA A 161 6.28 -0.22 -5.89
N ASP A 162 5.87 1.00 -6.25
CA ASP A 162 5.59 1.40 -7.63
C ASP A 162 6.82 1.21 -8.54
N ALA A 163 8.02 1.52 -8.05
CA ALA A 163 9.28 1.24 -8.77
C ALA A 163 9.52 -0.26 -8.98
N ALA A 164 9.28 -1.09 -7.96
CA ALA A 164 9.44 -2.54 -8.05
C ALA A 164 8.42 -3.15 -9.04
N ARG A 165 7.16 -2.68 -9.01
CA ARG A 165 6.14 -3.06 -9.99
C ARG A 165 6.58 -2.72 -11.42
N ALA A 166 7.02 -1.49 -11.66
CA ALA A 166 7.47 -1.06 -12.97
C ALA A 166 8.68 -1.88 -13.48
N SER A 167 9.62 -2.21 -12.58
CA SER A 167 10.73 -3.10 -12.89
C SER A 167 10.26 -4.50 -13.29
N ALA A 168 9.35 -5.11 -12.51
CA ALA A 168 8.77 -6.41 -12.82
C ALA A 168 8.03 -6.42 -14.18
N GLU A 169 7.22 -5.39 -14.45
CA GLU A 169 6.50 -5.22 -15.71
C GLU A 169 7.46 -5.04 -16.89
N SER A 170 8.54 -4.27 -16.73
CA SER A 170 9.57 -4.10 -17.76
C SER A 170 10.31 -5.41 -18.04
N LEU A 171 10.77 -6.11 -17.00
CA LEU A 171 11.42 -7.42 -17.16
C LEU A 171 10.50 -8.42 -17.85
N TYR A 172 9.21 -8.41 -17.52
CA TYR A 172 8.23 -9.26 -18.18
C TYR A 172 7.97 -8.83 -19.64
N ALA A 173 7.97 -7.52 -19.93
CA ALA A 173 7.83 -6.98 -21.27
C ALA A 173 8.98 -7.42 -22.18
N ASP A 174 10.21 -7.35 -21.66
CA ASP A 174 11.48 -7.60 -22.35
C ASP A 174 11.92 -9.08 -22.31
N ALA A 175 10.98 -9.99 -22.06
CA ALA A 175 11.27 -11.42 -21.97
C ALA A 175 12.09 -11.90 -23.19
N PRO A 176 13.27 -12.51 -22.98
CA PRO A 176 14.12 -12.98 -24.09
C PRO A 176 13.61 -14.29 -24.71
N PHE A 177 12.42 -14.73 -24.32
CA PHE A 177 11.76 -15.96 -24.74
C PHE A 177 10.23 -15.77 -24.74
N PRO A 178 9.47 -16.68 -25.39
CA PRO A 178 8.02 -16.64 -25.36
C PRO A 178 7.46 -16.66 -23.93
N LYS A 179 6.54 -15.75 -23.64
CA LYS A 179 6.01 -15.47 -22.28
C LYS A 179 5.01 -16.51 -21.78
N VAL A 180 4.49 -17.35 -22.67
CA VAL A 180 3.45 -18.32 -22.39
C VAL A 180 3.93 -19.36 -21.38
N HIS A 181 3.10 -19.65 -20.38
CA HIS A 181 3.08 -20.91 -19.65
C HIS A 181 3.18 -22.07 -20.65
N LEU A 182 4.38 -22.62 -20.82
CA LEU A 182 4.53 -23.96 -21.37
C LEU A 182 4.03 -24.90 -20.28
N LEU A 183 2.88 -25.54 -20.53
CA LEU A 183 2.62 -26.86 -19.97
C LEU A 183 3.79 -27.80 -20.29
#